data_AF-A0A699KDH6-F1
#
_entry.id   AF-A0A699KDH6-F1
#
_cell.length_a   1.000
_cell.length_b   1.000
_cell.length_c   1.000
_cell.angle_alpha   90.00
_cell.angle_beta   90.00
_cell.angle_gamma   90.00
#
_symmetry.space_group_name_H-M   'P 1'
#
loop_
_entity.id
_entity.type
_entity.pdbx_description
1 polymer ?
#
loop_
_entity_poly.entity_id
_entity_poly.type
_entity_poly.pdbx_seq_one_letter_code
_entity_poly.pdbx_strand_id
1 'polypeptide(L)'
;VAQVAHREQRIQARESEIKNLEVLLETEAGMKRAAEEKSAGLIQELEKMRAQFLELQVGNERLSQQVDALQHQVFGEETLKAAFEDYKRQQDQMVEQRCTKMDARLDAMSIDFDEELYPHMLTAIACRRWVIGHGLCLATMKCAESLEMKQAFADVVSAGIAKGMSKGLKHGVEHGHAQRTIESLEAYDPEAEAKFSAALQSLKDLKLPLLDQLEGLKDAPMDVIMTSLYLEDDTGDDAPQFIRDLRPGSS
;
A
#
# COMPACT_ATOMS: atom_id res chain seq x y z
N VAL A 1 -134.64 -22.82 65.18
CA VAL A 1 -133.41 -23.65 65.26
C VAL A 1 -132.71 -23.77 63.89
N ALA A 2 -133.40 -24.09 62.78
CA ALA A 2 -132.78 -24.24 61.45
C ALA A 2 -132.21 -22.95 60.80
N GLN A 3 -132.75 -21.77 61.11
CA GLN A 3 -132.32 -20.49 60.51
C GLN A 3 -131.01 -19.93 61.10
N VAL A 4 -130.65 -20.35 62.31
CA VAL A 4 -129.40 -19.97 63.01
C VAL A 4 -128.24 -20.81 62.50
N ALA A 5 -128.45 -22.12 62.30
CA ALA A 5 -127.44 -23.03 61.73
C ALA A 5 -126.99 -22.63 60.31
N HIS A 6 -127.90 -22.13 59.47
CA HIS A 6 -127.57 -21.64 58.12
C HIS A 6 -126.77 -20.33 58.12
N ARG A 7 -126.96 -19.46 59.13
CA ARG A 7 -126.12 -18.26 59.31
C ARG A 7 -124.74 -18.64 59.83
N GLU A 8 -124.66 -19.58 60.77
CA GLU A 8 -123.41 -20.10 61.33
C GLU A 8 -122.53 -20.73 60.25
N GLN A 9 -123.10 -21.55 59.36
CA GLN A 9 -122.37 -22.13 58.23
C GLN A 9 -121.85 -21.07 57.24
N ARG A 10 -122.62 -20.00 56.99
CA ARG A 10 -122.16 -18.88 56.15
C ARG A 10 -121.06 -18.06 56.81
N ILE A 11 -121.08 -17.96 58.14
CA ILE A 11 -120.04 -17.28 58.92
C ILE A 11 -118.77 -18.14 58.92
N GLN A 12 -118.85 -19.45 59.20
CA GLN A 12 -117.71 -20.36 59.09
C GLN A 12 -117.11 -20.41 57.68
N ALA A 13 -117.94 -20.42 56.64
CA ALA A 13 -117.47 -20.36 55.26
C ALA A 13 -116.71 -19.06 54.99
N ARG A 14 -117.26 -17.91 55.41
CA ARG A 14 -116.60 -16.60 55.29
C ARG A 14 -115.34 -16.49 56.12
N GLU A 15 -115.29 -17.05 57.33
CA GLU A 15 -114.09 -17.10 58.18
C GLU A 15 -113.00 -17.96 57.54
N SER A 16 -113.36 -19.10 56.95
CA SER A 16 -112.40 -19.93 56.21
C SER A 16 -111.88 -19.23 54.94
N GLU A 17 -112.73 -18.46 54.27
CA GLU A 17 -112.39 -17.67 53.09
C GLU A 17 -111.48 -16.49 53.46
N ILE A 18 -111.75 -15.79 54.57
CA ILE A 18 -110.88 -14.74 55.13
C ILE A 18 -109.50 -15.31 55.49
N LYS A 19 -109.46 -16.49 56.13
CA LYS A 19 -108.19 -17.15 56.50
C LYS A 19 -107.38 -17.57 55.28
N ASN A 20 -108.05 -18.02 54.21
CA ASN A 20 -107.40 -18.29 52.93
C ASN A 20 -106.87 -17.01 52.27
N LEU A 21 -107.65 -15.92 52.32
CA LEU A 21 -107.23 -14.62 51.79
C LEU A 21 -106.06 -14.03 52.58
N GLU A 22 -106.01 -14.16 53.90
CA GLU A 22 -104.86 -13.76 54.73
C GLU A 22 -103.59 -14.51 54.34
N VAL A 23 -103.66 -15.84 54.18
CA VAL A 23 -102.52 -16.65 53.72
C VAL A 23 -102.08 -16.24 52.31
N LEU A 24 -103.02 -15.94 51.42
CA LEU A 24 -102.72 -15.48 50.06
C LEU A 24 -102.04 -14.09 50.08
N LEU A 25 -102.49 -13.18 50.95
CA LEU A 25 -101.91 -11.85 51.13
C LEU A 25 -100.49 -11.90 51.73
N GLU A 26 -100.26 -12.78 52.72
CA GLU A 26 -98.95 -12.98 53.34
C GLU A 26 -97.94 -13.58 52.36
N THR A 27 -98.38 -14.54 51.54
CA THR A 27 -97.54 -15.13 50.47
C THR A 27 -97.25 -14.15 49.35
N GLU A 28 -98.23 -13.35 48.93
CA GLU A 28 -98.05 -12.27 47.95
C GLU A 28 -97.09 -11.18 48.48
N ALA A 29 -97.22 -10.77 49.74
CA ALA A 29 -96.31 -9.83 50.38
C ALA A 29 -94.88 -10.39 50.52
N GLY A 30 -94.74 -11.70 50.78
CA GLY A 30 -93.46 -12.40 50.77
C GLY A 30 -92.81 -12.43 49.39
N MET A 31 -93.59 -12.76 48.35
CA MET A 31 -93.12 -12.73 46.96
C MET A 31 -92.72 -11.33 46.50
N LYS A 32 -93.49 -10.31 46.88
CA LYS A 32 -93.18 -8.90 46.60
C LYS A 32 -91.85 -8.48 47.24
N ARG A 33 -91.64 -8.77 48.53
CA ARG A 33 -90.36 -8.49 49.21
C ARG A 33 -89.18 -9.20 48.53
N ALA A 34 -89.31 -10.47 48.18
CA ALA A 34 -88.26 -11.21 47.48
C ALA A 34 -87.96 -10.63 46.09
N ALA A 35 -88.98 -10.14 45.37
CA ALA A 35 -88.81 -9.46 44.09
C ALA A 35 -88.12 -8.09 44.24
N GLU A 36 -88.45 -7.32 45.28
CA GLU A 36 -87.80 -6.05 45.62
C GLU A 36 -86.33 -6.23 46.04
N GLU A 37 -86.02 -7.28 46.80
CA GLU A 37 -84.64 -7.58 47.21
C GLU A 37 -83.79 -8.01 46.02
N LYS A 38 -84.36 -8.82 45.11
CA LYS A 38 -83.71 -9.20 43.84
C LYS A 38 -83.51 -8.00 42.90
N SER A 39 -84.47 -7.07 42.85
CA SER A 39 -84.34 -5.86 42.02
C SER A 39 -83.27 -4.92 42.59
N ALA A 40 -83.19 -4.75 43.91
CA ALA A 40 -82.13 -3.98 44.57
C ALA A 40 -80.73 -4.57 44.27
N GLY A 41 -80.58 -5.89 44.34
CA GLY A 41 -79.31 -6.56 43.99
C GLY A 41 -78.92 -6.36 42.52
N LEU A 42 -79.88 -6.42 41.59
CA LEU A 42 -79.63 -6.16 40.16
C LEU A 42 -79.26 -4.70 39.88
N ILE A 43 -79.88 -3.74 40.58
CA ILE A 43 -79.54 -2.31 40.47
C ILE A 43 -78.09 -2.09 40.88
N GLN A 44 -77.67 -2.70 42.00
CA GLN A 44 -76.30 -2.56 42.49
C GLN A 44 -75.26 -3.15 41.51
N GLU A 45 -75.53 -4.32 40.93
CA GLU A 45 -74.65 -4.89 39.90
C GLU A 45 -74.60 -4.03 38.62
N LEU A 46 -75.74 -3.45 38.21
CA LEU A 46 -75.78 -2.49 37.09
C LEU A 46 -74.95 -1.24 37.37
N GLU A 47 -75.03 -0.68 38.57
CA GLU A 47 -74.22 0.48 38.97
C GLU A 47 -72.72 0.14 38.99
N LYS A 48 -72.36 -1.03 39.51
CA LYS A 48 -70.98 -1.53 39.50
C LYS A 48 -70.46 -1.72 38.08
N MET A 49 -71.23 -2.37 37.20
CA MET A 49 -70.86 -2.51 35.79
C MET A 49 -70.73 -1.16 35.11
N ARG A 50 -71.62 -0.20 35.40
CA ARG A 50 -71.54 1.16 34.87
C ARG A 50 -70.26 1.86 35.31
N ALA A 51 -69.87 1.73 36.59
CA ALA A 51 -68.62 2.29 37.08
C ALA A 51 -67.40 1.68 36.37
N GLN A 52 -67.36 0.35 36.22
CA GLN A 52 -66.29 -0.36 35.50
C GLN A 52 -66.23 0.05 34.02
N PHE A 53 -67.38 0.24 33.37
CA PHE A 53 -67.44 0.70 31.99
C PHE A 53 -66.89 2.12 31.84
N LEU A 54 -67.19 3.02 32.78
CA LEU A 54 -66.64 4.37 32.80
C LEU A 54 -65.12 4.38 33.00
N GLU A 55 -64.59 3.55 33.91
CA GLU A 55 -63.14 3.40 34.09
C GLU A 55 -62.45 2.86 32.83
N LEU A 56 -63.04 1.84 32.20
CA LEU A 56 -62.54 1.28 30.94
C LEU A 56 -62.56 2.31 29.81
N GLN A 57 -63.63 3.12 29.72
CA GLN A 57 -63.75 4.17 28.73
C GLN A 57 -62.62 5.21 28.88
N VAL A 58 -62.41 5.71 30.11
CA VAL A 58 -61.31 6.65 30.40
C VAL A 58 -59.95 6.03 30.12
N GLY A 59 -59.77 4.75 30.48
CA GLY A 59 -58.55 4.00 30.16
C GLY A 59 -58.29 3.88 28.66
N ASN A 60 -59.34 3.64 27.86
CA ASN A 60 -59.24 3.53 26.41
C ASN A 60 -58.90 4.88 25.74
N GLU A 61 -59.51 5.98 26.20
CA GLU A 61 -59.16 7.33 25.73
C GLU A 61 -57.69 7.66 26.02
N ARG A 62 -57.18 7.31 27.21
CA ARG A 62 -55.77 7.50 27.56
C ARG A 62 -54.84 6.64 26.70
N LEU A 63 -55.19 5.37 26.45
CA LEU A 63 -54.43 4.48 25.59
C LEU A 63 -54.38 5.01 24.14
N SER A 64 -55.51 5.49 23.63
CA SER A 64 -55.57 6.10 22.30
C SER A 64 -54.60 7.28 22.17
N GLN A 65 -54.58 8.18 23.16
CA GLN A 65 -53.64 9.32 23.18
C GLN A 65 -52.17 8.87 23.23
N GLN A 66 -51.85 7.79 23.97
CA GLN A 66 -50.49 7.25 24.02
C GLN A 66 -50.07 6.63 22.69
N VAL A 67 -50.98 5.95 22.00
CA VAL A 67 -50.72 5.38 20.66
C VAL A 67 -50.42 6.48 19.66
N ASP A 68 -51.20 7.58 19.67
CA ASP A 68 -50.97 8.72 18.77
C ASP A 68 -49.61 9.40 19.03
N ALA A 69 -49.24 9.57 20.30
CA ALA A 69 -47.94 10.13 20.68
C ALA A 69 -46.77 9.22 20.25
N LEU A 70 -46.90 7.91 20.44
CA LEU A 70 -45.92 6.91 19.99
C LEU A 70 -45.78 6.91 18.47
N GLN A 71 -46.88 6.98 17.72
CA GLN A 71 -46.85 7.05 16.26
C GLN A 71 -46.08 8.29 15.78
N HIS A 72 -46.32 9.46 16.38
CA HIS A 72 -45.57 10.67 16.05
C HIS A 72 -44.07 10.54 16.37
N GLN A 73 -43.71 9.92 17.49
CA GLN A 73 -42.31 9.73 17.87
C GLN A 73 -41.60 8.76 16.91
N VAL A 74 -42.23 7.63 16.57
CA VAL A 74 -41.70 6.65 15.61
C VAL A 74 -41.51 7.28 14.24
N PHE A 75 -42.45 8.11 13.78
CA PHE A 75 -42.32 8.85 12.52
C PHE A 75 -41.12 9.81 12.52
N GLY A 76 -40.87 10.49 13.63
CA GLY A 76 -39.68 11.34 13.80
C GLY A 76 -38.37 10.55 13.78
N GLU A 77 -38.34 9.39 14.44
CA GLU A 77 -37.18 8.49 14.45
C GLU A 77 -36.87 7.94 13.05
N GLU A 78 -37.88 7.51 12.30
CA GLU A 78 -37.73 7.05 10.92
C GLU A 78 -37.17 8.14 10.00
N THR A 79 -37.65 9.38 10.18
CA THR A 79 -37.16 10.54 9.43
C THR A 79 -35.68 10.82 9.74
N LEU A 80 -35.31 10.78 11.03
CA LEU A 80 -33.92 11.00 11.45
C LEU A 80 -32.99 9.88 10.96
N LYS A 81 -33.45 8.63 11.01
CA LYS A 81 -32.71 7.47 10.51
C LYS A 81 -32.43 7.61 9.02
N ALA A 82 -33.43 8.00 8.21
CA ALA A 82 -33.25 8.24 6.79
C ALA A 82 -32.21 9.35 6.51
N ALA A 83 -32.29 10.47 7.25
CA ALA A 83 -31.32 11.56 7.12
C ALA A 83 -29.88 11.11 7.45
N PHE A 84 -29.72 10.25 8.46
CA PHE A 84 -28.41 9.70 8.83
C PHE A 84 -27.86 8.73 7.78
N GLU A 85 -28.72 7.87 7.21
CA GLU A 85 -28.33 6.97 6.12
C GLU A 85 -27.88 7.75 4.87
N ASP A 86 -28.60 8.82 4.52
CA ASP A 86 -28.22 9.68 3.39
C ASP A 86 -26.93 10.45 3.65
N TYR A 87 -26.73 11.00 4.85
CA TYR A 87 -25.46 11.62 5.23
C TYR A 87 -24.29 10.63 5.11
N LYS A 88 -24.48 9.39 5.57
CA LYS A 88 -23.46 8.34 5.46
C LYS A 88 -23.14 8.03 4.00
N ARG A 89 -24.15 7.86 3.14
CA ARG A 89 -23.93 7.66 1.69
C ARG A 89 -23.16 8.82 1.06
N GLN A 90 -23.46 10.05 1.43
CA GLN A 90 -22.75 11.23 0.93
C GLN A 90 -21.27 11.21 1.36
N GLN A 91 -20.97 10.88 2.61
CA GLN A 91 -19.60 10.74 3.09
C GLN A 91 -18.85 9.63 2.36
N ASP A 92 -19.47 8.46 2.23
CA ASP A 92 -18.90 7.31 1.53
C ASP A 92 -18.57 7.68 0.07
N GLN A 93 -19.49 8.36 -0.62
CA GLN A 93 -19.28 8.83 -1.99
C GLN A 93 -18.13 9.85 -2.09
N MET A 94 -18.02 10.79 -1.14
CA MET A 94 -16.89 11.73 -1.14
C MET A 94 -15.54 11.02 -0.96
N VAL A 95 -15.49 10.00 -0.10
CA VAL A 95 -14.27 9.20 0.10
C VAL A 95 -13.94 8.41 -1.16
N GLU A 96 -14.92 7.73 -1.76
CA GLU A 96 -14.75 6.96 -2.99
C GLU A 96 -14.27 7.84 -4.16
N GLN A 97 -14.81 9.04 -4.31
CA GLN A 97 -14.33 10.02 -5.29
C GLN A 97 -12.88 10.45 -5.04
N ARG A 98 -12.46 10.58 -3.78
CA ARG A 98 -11.07 10.90 -3.45
C ARG A 98 -10.14 9.72 -3.70
N CYS A 99 -10.56 8.49 -3.40
CA CYS A 99 -9.80 7.28 -3.69
C CYS A 99 -9.58 7.12 -5.19
N THR A 100 -10.65 7.15 -5.99
CA THR A 100 -10.55 7.06 -7.46
C THR A 100 -9.65 8.15 -8.07
N LYS A 101 -9.70 9.38 -7.55
CA LYS A 101 -8.78 10.45 -7.96
C LYS A 101 -7.32 10.16 -7.59
N MET A 102 -7.08 9.57 -6.42
CA MET A 102 -5.73 9.22 -5.97
C MET A 102 -5.19 8.03 -6.77
N ASP A 103 -6.00 7.01 -7.01
CA ASP A 103 -5.65 5.84 -7.81
C ASP A 103 -5.25 6.25 -9.23
N ALA A 104 -6.06 7.09 -9.90
CA ALA A 104 -5.72 7.61 -11.22
C ALA A 104 -4.39 8.41 -11.25
N ARG A 105 -4.04 9.09 -10.15
CA ARG A 105 -2.75 9.80 -10.03
C ARG A 105 -1.58 8.85 -9.79
N LEU A 106 -1.80 7.78 -9.02
CA LEU A 106 -0.79 6.75 -8.80
C LEU A 106 -0.53 5.96 -10.08
N ASP A 107 -1.59 5.63 -10.83
CA ASP A 107 -1.48 4.97 -12.15
C ASP A 107 -0.68 5.83 -13.13
N ALA A 108 -1.00 7.13 -13.22
CA ALA A 108 -0.24 8.07 -14.06
C ALA A 108 1.24 8.12 -13.65
N MET A 109 1.53 8.22 -12.35
CA MET A 109 2.92 8.24 -11.85
C MET A 109 3.65 6.91 -12.10
N SER A 110 2.95 5.78 -12.03
CA SER A 110 3.53 4.47 -12.34
C SER A 110 3.91 4.38 -13.81
N ILE A 111 3.04 4.86 -14.70
CA ILE A 111 3.33 4.92 -16.14
C ILE A 111 4.53 5.83 -16.41
N ASP A 112 4.56 7.04 -15.83
CA ASP A 112 5.70 7.96 -15.97
C ASP A 112 7.01 7.32 -15.47
N PHE A 113 6.95 6.56 -14.37
CA PHE A 113 8.11 5.84 -13.86
C PHE A 113 8.60 4.77 -14.84
N ASP A 114 7.69 3.94 -15.37
CA ASP A 114 8.02 2.82 -16.27
C ASP A 114 8.48 3.29 -17.66
N GLU A 115 7.90 4.39 -18.17
CA GLU A 115 8.21 4.93 -19.50
C GLU A 115 9.40 5.90 -19.50
N GLU A 116 9.54 6.73 -18.47
CA GLU A 116 10.61 7.74 -18.43
C GLU A 116 11.77 7.28 -17.54
N LEU A 117 11.55 7.05 -16.24
CA LEU A 117 12.66 6.89 -15.30
C LEU A 117 13.35 5.52 -15.40
N TYR A 118 12.57 4.45 -15.52
CA TYR A 118 13.07 3.08 -15.50
C TYR A 118 14.05 2.77 -16.65
N PRO A 119 13.78 3.18 -17.92
CA PRO A 119 14.74 3.00 -19.01
C PRO A 119 16.06 3.73 -18.76
N HIS A 120 16.03 4.95 -18.20
CA HIS A 120 17.25 5.69 -17.88
C HIS A 120 18.07 4.99 -16.79
N MET A 121 17.42 4.42 -15.77
CA MET A 121 18.10 3.63 -14.74
C MET A 121 18.77 2.38 -15.33
N LEU A 122 18.07 1.66 -16.21
CA LEU A 122 18.62 0.49 -16.90
C LEU A 122 19.81 0.85 -17.78
N THR A 123 19.71 1.91 -18.57
CA THR A 123 20.81 2.42 -19.39
C THR A 123 22.00 2.81 -18.51
N ALA A 124 21.78 3.54 -17.41
CA ALA A 124 22.86 3.91 -16.50
C ALA A 124 23.56 2.70 -15.87
N ILE A 125 22.82 1.63 -15.54
CA ILE A 125 23.39 0.37 -15.03
C ILE A 125 24.19 -0.34 -16.14
N ALA A 126 23.63 -0.44 -17.34
CA ALA A 126 24.30 -1.05 -18.49
C ALA A 126 25.59 -0.32 -18.85
N CYS A 127 25.57 1.01 -18.93
CA CYS A 127 26.75 1.85 -19.17
C CYS A 127 27.83 1.61 -18.12
N ARG A 128 27.48 1.63 -16.82
CA ARG A 128 28.44 1.36 -15.74
C ARG A 128 29.05 -0.03 -15.84
N ARG A 129 28.23 -1.06 -16.09
CA ARG A 129 28.71 -2.43 -16.29
C ARG A 129 29.68 -2.52 -17.47
N TRP A 130 29.37 -1.86 -18.58
CA TRP A 130 30.25 -1.84 -19.75
C TRP A 130 31.58 -1.13 -19.46
N VAL A 131 31.57 0.03 -18.79
CA VAL A 131 32.80 0.77 -18.46
C VAL A 131 33.73 -0.08 -17.59
N ILE A 132 33.17 -0.74 -16.56
CA ILE A 132 33.93 -1.57 -15.63
C ILE A 132 34.41 -2.86 -16.29
N GLY A 133 33.55 -3.52 -17.08
CA GLY A 133 33.83 -4.83 -17.67
C GLY A 133 34.65 -4.79 -18.96
N HIS A 134 34.45 -3.76 -19.79
CA HIS A 134 35.02 -3.68 -21.14
C HIS A 134 35.81 -2.38 -21.35
N GLY A 135 35.24 -1.23 -21.01
CA GLY A 135 35.80 0.10 -21.32
C GLY A 135 37.21 0.32 -20.79
N LEU A 136 37.47 0.00 -19.52
CA LEU A 136 38.81 0.13 -18.92
C LEU A 136 39.84 -0.80 -19.58
N CYS A 137 39.42 -2.00 -19.96
CA CYS A 137 40.26 -2.98 -20.62
C CYS A 137 40.68 -2.48 -22.00
N LEU A 138 39.71 -2.01 -22.80
CA LEU A 138 39.95 -1.42 -24.13
C LEU A 138 40.86 -0.18 -24.05
N ALA A 139 40.62 0.72 -23.09
CA ALA A 139 41.47 1.89 -22.90
C ALA A 139 42.93 1.50 -22.60
N THR A 140 43.12 0.47 -21.77
CA THR A 140 44.47 -0.04 -21.44
C THR A 140 45.15 -0.64 -22.67
N MET A 141 44.43 -1.42 -23.48
CA MET A 141 44.98 -1.99 -24.72
C MET A 141 45.38 -0.91 -25.71
N LYS A 142 44.49 0.07 -25.95
CA LYS A 142 44.75 1.18 -26.88
C LYS A 142 45.93 2.04 -26.41
N CYS A 143 46.10 2.24 -25.11
CA CYS A 143 47.32 2.83 -24.54
C CYS A 143 48.57 1.98 -24.79
N ALA A 144 48.51 0.66 -24.57
CA ALA A 144 49.64 -0.25 -24.80
C ALA A 144 50.03 -0.34 -26.27
N GLU A 145 49.07 -0.19 -27.17
CA GLU A 145 49.28 -0.22 -28.61
C GLU A 145 49.74 1.12 -29.20
N SER A 146 49.66 2.21 -28.43
CA SER A 146 50.11 3.54 -28.84
C SER A 146 51.59 3.56 -29.21
N LEU A 147 51.93 4.37 -30.22
CA LEU A 147 53.30 4.51 -30.68
C LEU A 147 54.17 5.15 -29.59
N GLU A 148 53.61 6.12 -28.85
CA GLU A 148 54.25 6.81 -27.75
C GLU A 148 54.67 5.84 -26.65
N MET A 149 53.77 4.95 -26.21
CA MET A 149 54.09 3.93 -25.20
C MET A 149 55.11 2.92 -25.72
N LYS A 150 54.92 2.41 -26.95
CA LYS A 150 55.84 1.45 -27.58
C LYS A 150 57.26 2.02 -27.70
N GLN A 151 57.37 3.28 -28.13
CA GLN A 151 58.66 3.95 -28.28
C GLN A 151 59.32 4.23 -26.92
N ALA A 152 58.61 4.83 -25.97
CA ALA A 152 59.16 5.11 -24.65
C ALA A 152 59.63 3.83 -23.93
N PHE A 153 58.88 2.73 -24.09
CA PHE A 153 59.30 1.42 -23.57
C PHE A 153 60.54 0.90 -24.30
N ALA A 154 60.58 0.97 -25.63
CA ALA A 154 61.75 0.55 -26.41
C ALA A 154 63.02 1.34 -26.03
N ASP A 155 62.89 2.64 -25.77
CA ASP A 155 64.00 3.51 -25.35
C ASP A 155 64.53 3.11 -23.95
N VAL A 156 63.62 2.84 -23.00
CA VAL A 156 63.98 2.36 -21.66
C VAL A 156 64.68 1.01 -21.73
N VAL A 157 64.15 0.06 -22.51
CA VAL A 157 64.76 -1.26 -22.68
C VAL A 157 66.15 -1.13 -23.29
N SER A 158 66.28 -0.34 -24.36
CA SER A 158 67.57 -0.12 -25.05
C SER A 158 68.60 0.53 -24.13
N ALA A 159 68.23 1.57 -23.41
CA ALA A 159 69.10 2.23 -22.44
C ALA A 159 69.45 1.31 -21.25
N GLY A 160 68.52 0.45 -20.85
CA GLY A 160 68.72 -0.54 -19.78
C GLY A 160 69.74 -1.60 -20.15
N ILE A 161 69.68 -2.09 -21.38
CA ILE A 161 70.68 -3.02 -21.94
C ILE A 161 72.06 -2.34 -21.97
N ALA A 162 72.15 -1.11 -22.50
CA ALA A 162 73.41 -0.35 -22.55
C ALA A 162 74.00 -0.11 -21.15
N LYS A 163 73.15 0.21 -20.16
CA LYS A 163 73.55 0.34 -18.75
C LYS A 163 74.06 -0.99 -18.19
N GLY A 164 73.35 -2.08 -18.44
CA GLY A 164 73.75 -3.42 -18.00
C GLY A 164 75.11 -3.82 -18.56
N MET A 165 75.33 -3.61 -19.86
CA MET A 165 76.60 -3.86 -20.53
C MET A 165 77.73 -3.03 -19.91
N SER A 166 77.53 -1.72 -19.72
CA SER A 166 78.56 -0.84 -19.16
C SER A 166 78.89 -1.18 -17.71
N LYS A 167 77.89 -1.56 -16.88
CA LYS A 167 78.11 -2.04 -15.51
C LYS A 167 78.84 -3.38 -15.47
N GLY A 168 78.48 -4.33 -16.32
CA GLY A 168 79.12 -5.63 -16.42
C GLY A 168 80.60 -5.49 -16.83
N LEU A 169 80.89 -4.66 -17.84
CA LEU A 169 82.25 -4.33 -18.26
C LEU A 169 83.07 -3.70 -17.12
N LYS A 170 82.49 -2.73 -16.42
CA LYS A 170 83.15 -2.09 -15.27
C LYS A 170 83.57 -3.10 -14.22
N HIS A 171 82.63 -3.93 -13.79
CA HIS A 171 82.90 -4.94 -12.77
C HIS A 171 83.92 -5.99 -13.24
N GLY A 172 83.87 -6.39 -14.52
CA GLY A 172 84.83 -7.33 -15.10
C GLY A 172 86.26 -6.78 -15.16
N VAL A 173 86.44 -5.51 -15.49
CA VAL A 173 87.76 -4.85 -15.49
C VAL A 173 88.31 -4.72 -14.06
N GLU A 174 87.46 -4.31 -13.10
CA GLU A 174 87.83 -4.19 -11.68
C GLU A 174 88.29 -5.55 -11.09
N HIS A 175 87.64 -6.65 -11.45
CA HIS A 175 87.94 -7.99 -10.92
C HIS A 175 89.01 -8.76 -11.72
N GLY A 176 89.20 -8.45 -13.01
CA GLY A 176 90.00 -9.25 -13.95
C GLY A 176 91.53 -9.04 -13.91
N HIS A 177 92.05 -8.15 -13.06
CA HIS A 177 93.48 -7.81 -12.97
C HIS A 177 94.13 -7.35 -14.29
N ALA A 178 93.34 -6.93 -15.27
CA ALA A 178 93.85 -6.33 -16.50
C ALA A 178 94.23 -4.87 -16.21
N GLN A 179 95.49 -4.49 -16.48
CA GLN A 179 96.03 -3.14 -16.29
C GLN A 179 95.48 -2.12 -17.33
N ARG A 180 94.24 -2.33 -17.82
CA ARG A 180 93.55 -1.45 -18.78
C ARG A 180 92.59 -0.53 -18.04
N THR A 181 92.59 0.73 -18.43
CA THR A 181 91.58 1.69 -17.99
C THR A 181 90.25 1.39 -18.66
N ILE A 182 89.16 1.41 -17.89
CA ILE A 182 87.81 1.10 -18.40
C ILE A 182 87.39 2.05 -19.53
N GLU A 183 87.85 3.30 -19.49
CA GLU A 183 87.55 4.31 -20.50
C GLU A 183 88.20 4.00 -21.87
N SER A 184 89.12 3.04 -21.94
CA SER A 184 89.73 2.60 -23.21
C SER A 184 88.91 1.53 -23.96
N LEU A 185 87.84 1.01 -23.35
CA LEU A 185 86.96 0.02 -23.99
C LEU A 185 85.93 0.70 -24.87
N GLU A 186 85.96 0.42 -26.18
CA GLU A 186 85.02 0.97 -27.17
C GLU A 186 83.55 0.72 -26.83
N ALA A 187 83.25 -0.40 -26.18
CA ALA A 187 81.90 -0.78 -25.78
C ALA A 187 81.42 -0.16 -24.45
N TYR A 188 82.27 0.59 -23.73
CA TYR A 188 81.91 1.23 -22.46
C TYR A 188 81.33 2.63 -22.70
N ASP A 189 80.09 2.86 -22.26
CA ASP A 189 79.46 4.18 -22.26
C ASP A 189 79.38 4.73 -20.82
N PRO A 190 80.20 5.73 -20.45
CA PRO A 190 80.18 6.32 -19.11
C PRO A 190 78.85 7.01 -18.78
N GLU A 191 78.05 7.37 -19.78
CA GLU A 191 76.76 8.03 -19.60
C GLU A 191 75.58 7.06 -19.55
N ALA A 192 75.80 5.75 -19.74
CA ALA A 192 74.71 4.77 -19.87
C ALA A 192 73.76 4.76 -18.65
N GLU A 193 74.28 4.99 -17.45
CA GLU A 193 73.46 5.12 -16.24
C GLU A 193 72.59 6.38 -16.24
N ALA A 194 73.13 7.51 -16.71
CA ALA A 194 72.37 8.75 -16.85
C ALA A 194 71.30 8.64 -17.95
N LYS A 195 71.65 8.06 -19.11
CA LYS A 195 70.72 7.81 -20.23
C LYS A 195 69.56 6.91 -19.82
N PHE A 196 69.83 5.82 -19.09
CA PHE A 196 68.78 4.96 -18.56
C PHE A 196 67.86 5.69 -17.56
N SER A 197 68.44 6.51 -16.69
CA SER A 197 67.66 7.28 -15.71
C SER A 197 66.79 8.35 -16.40
N ALA A 198 67.31 9.00 -17.45
CA ALA A 198 66.56 9.93 -18.28
C ALA A 198 65.43 9.25 -19.07
N ALA A 199 65.66 8.04 -19.60
CA ALA A 199 64.64 7.26 -20.28
C ALA A 199 63.51 6.85 -19.32
N LEU A 200 63.84 6.40 -18.11
CA LEU A 200 62.83 6.10 -17.07
C LEU A 200 62.03 7.33 -16.68
N GLN A 201 62.68 8.49 -16.54
CA GLN A 201 62.00 9.75 -16.25
C GLN A 201 61.06 10.14 -17.40
N SER A 202 61.49 9.97 -18.66
CA SER A 202 60.67 10.24 -19.84
C SER A 202 59.45 9.31 -19.93
N LEU A 203 59.60 8.01 -19.57
CA LEU A 203 58.48 7.08 -19.49
C LEU A 203 57.49 7.48 -18.39
N LYS A 204 57.98 7.92 -17.23
CA LYS A 204 57.13 8.37 -16.13
C LYS A 204 56.33 9.63 -16.48
N ASP A 205 56.96 10.56 -17.18
CA ASP A 205 56.36 11.83 -17.60
C ASP A 205 55.64 11.74 -18.95
N LEU A 206 55.50 10.52 -19.49
CA LEU A 206 54.86 10.27 -20.78
C LEU A 206 53.40 10.73 -20.72
N LYS A 207 53.06 11.71 -21.56
CA LYS A 207 51.68 12.09 -21.78
C LYS A 207 51.02 11.05 -22.68
N LEU A 208 49.82 10.61 -22.29
CA LEU A 208 49.03 9.66 -23.07
C LEU A 208 47.90 10.43 -23.75
N PRO A 209 48.00 10.72 -25.06
CA PRO A 209 46.97 11.48 -25.78
C PRO A 209 45.58 10.85 -25.70
N LEU A 210 45.51 9.53 -25.48
CA LEU A 210 44.24 8.82 -25.27
C LEU A 210 43.50 9.30 -24.01
N LEU A 211 44.23 9.62 -22.93
CA LEU A 211 43.61 10.10 -21.69
C LEU A 211 43.00 11.49 -21.88
N ASP A 212 43.70 12.38 -22.58
CA ASP A 212 43.19 13.72 -22.92
C ASP A 212 41.94 13.62 -23.82
N GLN A 213 41.92 12.66 -24.76
CA GLN A 213 40.75 12.37 -25.60
C GLN A 213 39.57 11.87 -24.77
N LEU A 214 39.78 10.90 -23.87
CA LEU A 214 38.72 10.36 -23.02
C LEU A 214 38.20 11.42 -22.03
N GLU A 215 39.06 12.29 -21.51
CA GLU A 215 38.64 13.42 -20.68
C GLU A 215 37.75 14.39 -21.46
N GLY A 216 38.06 14.65 -22.73
CA GLY A 216 37.23 15.44 -23.64
C GLY A 216 35.86 14.82 -23.93
N LEU A 217 35.71 13.51 -23.72
CA LEU A 217 34.46 12.75 -23.95
C LEU A 217 33.66 12.50 -22.66
N LYS A 218 34.03 13.07 -21.51
CA LYS A 218 33.39 12.78 -20.22
C LYS A 218 31.86 13.05 -20.18
N ASP A 219 31.41 14.01 -20.98
CA ASP A 219 30.00 14.42 -21.08
C ASP A 219 29.34 13.88 -22.37
N ALA A 220 30.06 13.08 -23.16
CA ALA A 220 29.56 12.52 -24.40
C ALA A 220 28.59 11.35 -24.11
N PRO A 221 27.63 11.10 -25.02
CA PRO A 221 26.82 9.89 -24.99
C PRO A 221 27.67 8.61 -24.94
N MET A 222 27.16 7.58 -24.27
CA MET A 222 27.92 6.36 -24.02
C MET A 222 28.36 5.67 -25.32
N ASP A 223 27.53 5.65 -26.35
CA ASP A 223 27.82 5.09 -27.68
C ASP A 223 28.99 5.79 -28.37
N VAL A 224 29.16 7.10 -28.16
CA VAL A 224 30.30 7.87 -28.65
C VAL A 224 31.57 7.43 -27.91
N ILE A 225 31.52 7.33 -26.58
CA ILE A 225 32.65 6.86 -25.75
C ILE A 225 33.05 5.42 -26.15
N MET A 226 32.06 4.54 -26.36
CA MET A 226 32.28 3.17 -26.83
C MET A 226 33.00 3.16 -28.17
N THR A 227 32.50 3.94 -29.14
CA THR A 227 33.08 4.06 -30.48
C THR A 227 34.52 4.53 -30.45
N SER A 228 34.84 5.53 -29.62
CA SER A 228 36.21 6.04 -29.48
C SER A 228 37.19 5.02 -28.88
N LEU A 229 36.70 3.99 -28.16
CA LEU A 229 37.52 2.96 -27.54
C LEU A 229 37.72 1.71 -28.41
N TYR A 230 36.91 1.48 -29.45
CA TYR A 230 37.16 0.38 -30.38
C TYR A 230 38.51 0.56 -31.11
N LEU A 231 39.15 -0.57 -31.39
CA LEU A 231 40.41 -0.67 -32.14
C LEU A 231 40.07 -0.82 -33.63
N GLU A 232 40.80 -0.13 -34.52
CA GLU A 232 40.52 -0.12 -35.97
C GLU A 232 40.70 -1.50 -36.63
N ASP A 233 41.43 -2.43 -36.01
CA ASP A 233 41.69 -3.78 -36.51
C ASP A 233 40.60 -4.82 -36.10
N ASP A 234 39.54 -4.40 -35.41
CA ASP A 234 38.47 -5.29 -34.91
C ASP A 234 37.44 -5.70 -36.00
N THR A 235 37.81 -5.56 -37.29
CA THR A 235 36.96 -5.88 -38.45
C THR A 235 36.84 -7.37 -38.79
N GLY A 236 37.47 -8.26 -38.01
CA GLY A 236 37.10 -9.68 -38.00
C GLY A 236 38.22 -10.62 -38.43
N ASP A 237 38.42 -11.61 -37.56
CA ASP A 237 39.16 -12.88 -37.71
C ASP A 237 40.59 -13.00 -37.18
N ASP A 238 41.29 -11.91 -36.83
CA ASP A 238 42.64 -11.97 -36.21
C ASP A 238 42.73 -11.44 -34.76
N ALA A 239 41.61 -11.00 -34.17
CA ALA A 239 41.60 -10.50 -32.79
C ALA A 239 41.75 -11.63 -31.75
N PRO A 240 42.60 -11.47 -30.70
CA PRO A 240 42.75 -12.40 -29.57
C PRO A 240 41.42 -12.82 -28.94
N GLN A 241 41.31 -14.08 -28.49
CA GLN A 241 40.07 -14.69 -27.96
C GLN A 241 39.34 -13.81 -26.93
N PHE A 242 40.09 -13.16 -26.02
CA PHE A 242 39.49 -12.31 -25.01
C PHE A 242 38.79 -11.08 -25.59
N ILE A 243 39.21 -10.54 -26.75
CA ILE A 243 38.52 -9.42 -27.44
C ILE A 243 37.19 -9.90 -28.02
N ARG A 244 37.15 -11.13 -28.56
CA ARG A 244 35.92 -11.76 -29.06
C ARG A 244 34.90 -11.99 -27.96
N ASP A 245 35.36 -12.34 -26.76
CA ASP A 245 34.52 -12.57 -25.57
C ASP A 245 33.94 -11.29 -24.95
N LEU A 246 34.52 -10.12 -25.28
CA LEU A 246 34.00 -8.80 -24.85
C LEU A 246 32.95 -8.24 -25.81
N ARG A 247 32.65 -8.92 -26.92
CA ARG A 247 31.62 -8.49 -27.87
C ARG A 247 30.23 -8.73 -27.24
N PRO A 248 29.30 -7.76 -27.30
CA PRO A 248 27.93 -8.01 -26.87
C PRO A 248 27.39 -9.18 -27.70
N GLY A 249 27.06 -10.29 -27.04
CA GLY A 249 26.36 -11.40 -27.68
C GLY A 249 25.11 -10.84 -28.36
N SER A 250 24.97 -11.11 -29.65
CA SER A 250 23.74 -10.80 -30.39
C SER A 250 22.63 -11.65 -29.78
N SER A 251 21.81 -11.05 -28.92
CA SER A 251 20.49 -11.58 -28.56
C SER A 251 19.45 -11.05 -29.53
#